data_AF-A0A950TWP4-F1
#
_entry.id   AF-A0A950TWP4-F1
#
_cell.length_a   1.000
_cell.length_b   1.000
_cell.length_c   1.000
_cell.angle_alpha   90.00
_cell.angle_beta   90.00
_cell.angle_gamma   90.00
#
_symmetry.space_group_name_H-M   'P 1'
#
loop_
_entity.id
_entity.type
_entity.pdbx_description
1 polymer ?
#
loop_
_entity_poly.entity_id
_entity_poly.type
_entity_poly.pdbx_seq_one_letter_code
_entity_poly.pdbx_strand_id
1 'polypeptide(L)'
;INDPTGLLLDVQLSKVVVKHDAGLVINHMRGTPETWAKLPPLKDLMRSISIDMEAAIHRCLQAGVQKRQIVIDPGLGFGKRREQNAEIIARLGILLAFDVPLLIGPSRKSFLRKEDAGATEFATAAAVAACILNGAHIVRVHNVKSMKSVVETADAIRQASETEPEQAPVQARWHRGQ
;
A
#
# COMPACT_ATOMS: atom_id res chain seq x y z
N ILE A 1 -1.09 5.53 -15.53
CA ILE A 1 -2.04 6.59 -15.16
C ILE A 1 -2.35 6.46 -13.67
N ASN A 2 -2.31 7.54 -12.89
CA ASN A 2 -2.72 7.53 -11.48
C ASN A 2 -3.98 8.39 -11.36
N ASP A 3 -5.11 7.74 -11.10
CA ASP A 3 -6.41 8.37 -10.94
C ASP A 3 -6.86 8.25 -9.47
N PRO A 4 -6.76 9.34 -8.68
CA PRO A 4 -7.18 9.33 -7.29
C PRO A 4 -8.67 9.06 -7.06
N THR A 5 -9.49 9.08 -8.12
CA THR A 5 -10.95 8.99 -8.02
C THR A 5 -11.47 7.58 -8.36
N GLY A 6 -10.64 6.71 -8.93
CA GLY A 6 -11.05 5.36 -9.32
C GLY A 6 -12.17 5.36 -10.36
N LEU A 7 -12.01 6.15 -11.42
CA LEU A 7 -12.92 6.36 -12.54
C LEU A 7 -14.28 7.00 -12.18
N LEU A 8 -14.39 7.62 -11.00
CA LEU A 8 -15.63 8.29 -10.58
C LEU A 8 -15.82 9.64 -11.27
N LEU A 9 -14.75 10.40 -11.53
CA LEU A 9 -14.87 11.71 -12.17
C LEU A 9 -14.80 11.65 -13.70
N ASP A 10 -13.97 10.77 -14.26
CA ASP A 10 -13.84 10.59 -15.70
C ASP A 10 -13.84 9.10 -16.09
N VAL A 11 -15.02 8.62 -16.49
CA VAL A 11 -15.19 7.24 -16.95
C VAL A 11 -14.50 6.99 -18.29
N GLN A 12 -14.28 8.03 -19.12
CA GLN A 12 -13.61 7.90 -20.41
C GLN A 12 -12.12 7.60 -20.28
N LEU A 13 -11.53 7.87 -19.12
CA LEU A 13 -10.14 7.53 -18.82
C LEU A 13 -9.87 6.03 -18.98
N SER A 14 -10.86 5.18 -18.71
CA SER A 14 -10.78 3.73 -18.94
C SER A 14 -10.49 3.39 -20.42
N LYS A 15 -11.08 4.13 -21.37
CA LYS A 15 -10.82 3.93 -22.80
C LYS A 15 -9.36 4.23 -23.16
N VAL A 16 -8.76 5.24 -22.53
CA VAL A 16 -7.33 5.57 -22.72
C VAL A 16 -6.46 4.44 -22.17
N VAL A 17 -6.77 3.98 -20.95
CA VAL A 17 -6.07 2.86 -20.29
C VAL A 17 -6.11 1.60 -21.17
N VAL A 18 -7.29 1.23 -21.67
CA VAL A 18 -7.49 0.05 -22.52
C VAL A 18 -6.79 0.21 -23.86
N LYS A 19 -7.02 1.34 -24.56
CA LYS A 19 -6.46 1.58 -25.91
C LYS A 19 -4.93 1.51 -25.94
N HIS A 20 -4.28 1.96 -24.86
CA HIS A 20 -2.83 2.08 -24.79
C HIS A 20 -2.17 1.01 -23.91
N ASP A 21 -2.93 0.01 -23.45
CA ASP A 21 -2.47 -1.03 -22.53
C ASP A 21 -1.70 -0.46 -21.31
N ALA A 22 -2.15 0.68 -20.79
CA ALA A 22 -1.47 1.37 -19.71
C ALA A 22 -1.82 0.76 -18.35
N GLY A 23 -0.94 0.91 -17.36
CA GLY A 23 -1.29 0.67 -15.95
C GLY A 23 -2.16 1.79 -15.38
N LEU A 24 -3.08 1.45 -14.48
CA LEU A 24 -4.01 2.34 -13.79
C LEU A 24 -3.87 2.15 -12.28
N VAL A 25 -3.43 3.20 -11.58
CA VAL A 25 -3.47 3.28 -10.12
C VAL A 25 -4.80 3.89 -9.71
N ILE A 26 -5.57 3.21 -8.87
CA ILE A 26 -6.79 3.71 -8.25
C ILE A 26 -6.59 3.88 -6.74
N ASN A 27 -7.10 4.98 -6.20
CA ASN A 27 -6.87 5.37 -4.81
C ASN A 27 -8.18 5.40 -4.01
N HIS A 28 -8.11 5.07 -2.72
CA HIS A 28 -9.21 5.32 -1.80
C HIS A 28 -9.10 6.72 -1.16
N MET A 29 -10.04 7.59 -1.48
CA MET A 29 -10.15 8.96 -0.97
C MET A 29 -11.54 9.19 -0.37
N ARG A 30 -11.61 9.94 0.75
CA ARG A 30 -12.89 10.35 1.37
C ARG A 30 -13.14 11.83 1.14
N GLY A 31 -14.30 12.18 0.60
CA GLY A 31 -14.65 13.57 0.32
C GLY A 31 -13.61 14.29 -0.55
N THR A 32 -13.56 15.62 -0.45
CA THR A 32 -12.59 16.47 -1.15
C THR A 32 -11.61 17.11 -0.16
N PRO A 33 -10.45 17.62 -0.62
CA PRO A 33 -9.47 18.28 0.24
C PRO A 33 -10.06 19.34 1.18
N GLU A 34 -11.06 20.08 0.71
CA GLU A 34 -11.75 21.16 1.45
C GLU A 34 -12.59 20.61 2.62
N THR A 35 -13.00 19.34 2.55
CA THR A 35 -13.86 18.69 3.55
C THR A 35 -13.12 17.85 4.57
N TRP A 36 -11.84 17.49 4.31
CA TRP A 36 -11.11 16.51 5.11
C TRP A 36 -11.02 16.82 6.61
N ALA A 37 -10.89 18.10 6.97
CA ALA A 37 -10.83 18.53 8.37
C ALA A 37 -12.14 18.25 9.15
N LYS A 38 -13.27 18.17 8.45
CA LYS A 38 -14.61 17.99 9.04
C LYS A 38 -15.08 16.53 9.02
N LEU A 39 -14.35 15.64 8.35
CA LEU A 39 -14.76 14.25 8.23
C LEU A 39 -14.65 13.52 9.59
N PRO A 40 -15.69 12.76 9.99
CA PRO A 40 -15.58 11.88 11.15
C PRO A 40 -14.56 10.76 10.86
N PRO A 41 -13.93 10.18 11.90
CA PRO A 41 -13.15 8.97 11.72
C PRO A 41 -14.05 7.83 11.22
N LEU A 42 -13.46 6.89 10.49
CA LEU A 42 -14.12 5.64 10.13
C LEU A 42 -14.07 4.71 11.34
N LYS A 43 -15.21 4.12 11.71
CA LYS A 43 -15.31 3.19 12.85
C LYS A 43 -14.57 1.88 12.57
N ASP A 44 -14.74 1.32 11.36
CA ASP A 44 -14.06 0.12 10.89
C ASP A 44 -13.24 0.50 9.64
N LEU A 45 -12.08 1.09 9.89
CA LEU A 45 -11.26 1.75 8.87
C LEU A 45 -10.91 0.81 7.72
N MET A 46 -10.30 -0.33 8.04
CA MET A 46 -9.82 -1.25 7.01
C MET A 46 -10.98 -1.88 6.25
N ARG A 47 -12.09 -2.22 6.91
CA ARG A 47 -13.29 -2.73 6.22
C ARG A 47 -13.88 -1.70 5.26
N SER A 48 -14.00 -0.44 5.68
CA SER A 48 -14.49 0.63 4.79
C SER A 48 -13.60 0.81 3.57
N ILE A 49 -12.26 0.83 3.76
CA ILE A 49 -11.31 0.90 2.65
C ILE A 49 -11.47 -0.29 1.71
N SER A 50 -11.57 -1.51 2.25
CA SER A 50 -11.72 -2.72 1.44
C SER A 50 -13.00 -2.70 0.60
N ILE A 51 -14.14 -2.31 1.18
CA ILE A 51 -15.43 -2.22 0.46
C ILE A 51 -15.32 -1.21 -0.69
N ASP A 52 -14.79 -0.02 -0.41
CA ASP A 52 -14.68 1.03 -1.43
C ASP A 52 -13.69 0.65 -2.54
N MET A 53 -12.61 -0.06 -2.18
CA MET A 53 -11.61 -0.53 -3.12
C MET A 53 -12.15 -1.67 -4.00
N GLU A 54 -12.88 -2.62 -3.43
CA GLU A 54 -13.55 -3.68 -4.18
C GLU A 54 -14.50 -3.09 -5.23
N ALA A 55 -15.32 -2.11 -4.83
CA ALA A 55 -16.20 -1.40 -5.75
C ALA A 55 -15.43 -0.65 -6.85
N ALA A 56 -14.27 -0.07 -6.54
CA ALA A 56 -13.43 0.62 -7.52
C ALA A 56 -12.76 -0.33 -8.51
N ILE A 57 -12.24 -1.47 -8.04
CA ILE A 57 -11.70 -2.54 -8.89
C ILE A 57 -12.80 -3.05 -9.82
N HIS A 58 -13.99 -3.33 -9.29
CA HIS A 58 -15.13 -3.79 -10.09
C HIS A 58 -15.50 -2.79 -11.18
N ARG A 59 -15.55 -1.49 -10.88
CA ARG A 59 -15.78 -0.45 -11.91
C ARG A 59 -14.73 -0.49 -13.02
N CYS A 60 -13.45 -0.64 -12.68
CA CYS A 60 -12.37 -0.72 -13.67
C CYS A 60 -12.54 -1.94 -14.58
N LEU A 61 -12.82 -3.11 -13.99
CA LEU A 61 -13.04 -4.35 -14.74
C LEU A 61 -14.25 -4.24 -15.69
N GLN A 62 -15.36 -3.68 -15.23
CA GLN A 62 -16.55 -3.45 -16.06
C GLN A 62 -16.30 -2.45 -17.20
N ALA A 63 -15.35 -1.52 -17.01
CA ALA A 63 -14.93 -0.59 -18.05
C ALA A 63 -13.89 -1.18 -19.03
N GLY A 64 -13.58 -2.48 -18.92
CA GLY A 64 -12.65 -3.19 -19.80
C GLY A 64 -11.18 -3.10 -19.41
N VAL A 65 -10.84 -2.44 -18.29
CA VAL A 65 -9.47 -2.43 -17.75
C VAL A 65 -9.18 -3.82 -17.20
N GLN A 66 -8.08 -4.44 -17.64
CA GLN A 66 -7.75 -5.79 -17.19
C GLN A 66 -7.12 -5.77 -15.80
N LYS A 67 -7.32 -6.84 -15.02
CA LYS A 67 -6.78 -6.96 -13.64
C LYS A 67 -5.27 -6.67 -13.56
N ARG A 68 -4.49 -7.17 -14.54
CA ARG A 68 -3.02 -6.94 -14.64
C ARG A 68 -2.61 -5.47 -14.80
N GLN A 69 -3.55 -4.63 -15.23
CA GLN A 69 -3.33 -3.19 -15.38
C GLN A 69 -3.66 -2.42 -14.11
N ILE A 70 -4.32 -3.02 -13.12
CA ILE A 70 -4.82 -2.32 -11.94
C ILE A 70 -3.78 -2.35 -10.82
N VAL A 71 -3.57 -1.21 -10.19
CA VAL A 71 -2.82 -1.06 -8.93
C VAL A 71 -3.71 -0.30 -7.95
N ILE A 72 -3.72 -0.69 -6.68
CA ILE A 72 -4.53 -0.02 -5.66
C ILE A 72 -3.68 0.79 -4.69
N ASP A 73 -4.21 1.89 -4.16
CA ASP A 73 -3.62 2.72 -3.11
C ASP A 73 -4.66 3.00 -2.01
N PRO A 74 -4.41 2.68 -0.73
CA PRO A 74 -5.36 2.94 0.36
C PRO A 74 -5.50 4.42 0.71
N GLY A 75 -4.63 5.27 0.16
CA GLY A 75 -4.74 6.72 0.19
C GLY A 75 -4.39 7.31 1.54
N LEU A 76 -3.13 7.19 1.96
CA LEU A 76 -2.64 7.87 3.16
C LEU A 76 -2.88 9.38 3.07
N GLY A 77 -3.48 9.97 4.09
CA GLY A 77 -3.77 11.40 4.19
C GLY A 77 -4.93 11.90 3.31
N PHE A 78 -5.61 11.02 2.55
CA PHE A 78 -6.78 11.39 1.75
C PHE A 78 -8.07 11.21 2.55
N GLY A 79 -8.38 12.21 3.39
CA GLY A 79 -9.57 12.23 4.26
C GLY A 79 -9.47 11.30 5.48
N LYS A 80 -8.25 11.08 5.97
CA LYS A 80 -7.93 10.13 7.04
C LYS A 80 -7.05 10.79 8.11
N ARG A 81 -7.38 10.57 9.38
CA ARG A 81 -6.66 11.13 10.54
C ARG A 81 -5.29 10.47 10.70
N ARG A 82 -4.42 11.09 11.51
CA ARG A 82 -3.06 10.59 11.77
C ARG A 82 -3.05 9.14 12.25
N GLU A 83 -3.92 8.80 13.19
CA GLU A 83 -4.01 7.48 13.80
C GLU A 83 -4.48 6.44 12.78
N GLN A 84 -5.42 6.82 11.92
CA GLN A 84 -5.91 5.98 10.82
C GLN A 84 -4.82 5.72 9.78
N ASN A 85 -3.94 6.68 9.49
CA ASN A 85 -2.82 6.45 8.57
C ASN A 85 -1.82 5.44 9.12
N ALA A 86 -1.56 5.45 10.43
CA ALA A 86 -0.71 4.44 11.06
C ALA A 86 -1.39 3.05 11.05
N GLU A 87 -2.70 2.99 11.32
CA GLU A 87 -3.47 1.74 11.25
C GLU A 87 -3.44 1.14 9.84
N ILE A 88 -3.56 1.95 8.79
CA ILE A 88 -3.47 1.48 7.39
C ILE A 88 -2.12 0.84 7.10
N ILE A 89 -1.03 1.47 7.53
CA ILE A 89 0.31 0.91 7.33
C ILE A 89 0.43 -0.42 8.08
N ALA A 90 -0.04 -0.48 9.33
CA ALA A 90 0.04 -1.67 10.17
C ALA A 90 -0.82 -2.85 9.65
N ARG A 91 -1.91 -2.57 8.93
CA ARG A 91 -2.87 -3.57 8.45
C ARG A 91 -2.90 -3.68 6.92
N LEU A 92 -1.84 -3.22 6.27
CA LEU A 92 -1.75 -3.13 4.81
C LEU A 92 -1.96 -4.49 4.13
N GLY A 93 -1.49 -5.57 4.78
CA GLY A 93 -1.62 -6.95 4.32
C GLY A 93 -3.07 -7.41 4.04
N ILE A 94 -4.08 -6.81 4.66
CA ILE A 94 -5.49 -7.12 4.38
C ILE A 94 -5.83 -6.88 2.90
N LEU A 95 -5.23 -5.86 2.29
CA LEU A 95 -5.51 -5.47 0.90
C LEU A 95 -4.84 -6.40 -0.11
N LEU A 96 -3.92 -7.26 0.32
CA LEU A 96 -3.30 -8.27 -0.56
C LEU A 96 -4.33 -9.29 -1.07
N ALA A 97 -5.46 -9.46 -0.37
CA ALA A 97 -6.54 -10.34 -0.77
C ALA A 97 -7.18 -9.96 -2.13
N PHE A 98 -6.99 -8.72 -2.60
CA PHE A 98 -7.45 -8.30 -3.93
C PHE A 98 -6.62 -8.88 -5.08
N ASP A 99 -5.43 -9.42 -4.79
CA ASP A 99 -4.54 -10.05 -5.77
C ASP A 99 -4.25 -9.09 -6.95
N VAL A 100 -3.92 -7.85 -6.59
CA VAL A 100 -3.43 -6.78 -7.47
C VAL A 100 -2.28 -6.04 -6.76
N PRO A 101 -1.32 -5.44 -7.49
CA PRO A 101 -0.26 -4.68 -6.87
C PRO A 101 -0.77 -3.53 -5.99
N LEU A 102 -0.06 -3.31 -4.89
CA LEU A 102 -0.39 -2.34 -3.85
C LEU A 102 0.65 -1.22 -3.83
N LEU A 103 0.21 0.00 -4.14
CA LEU A 103 0.99 1.22 -4.05
C LEU A 103 0.69 1.95 -2.74
N ILE A 104 1.71 2.56 -2.15
CA ILE A 104 1.51 3.45 -0.99
C ILE A 104 2.48 4.63 -0.99
N GLY A 105 1.97 5.81 -0.62
CA GLY A 105 2.74 7.06 -0.62
C GLY A 105 2.82 7.72 0.77
N PRO A 106 3.71 7.25 1.67
CA PRO A 106 3.88 7.86 3.00
C PRO A 106 4.64 9.20 2.95
N SER A 107 5.45 9.44 1.92
CA SER A 107 6.38 10.59 1.86
C SER A 107 5.67 11.94 1.90
N ARG A 108 6.21 12.88 2.70
CA ARG A 108 5.71 14.25 2.94
C ARG A 108 4.28 14.33 3.47
N LYS A 109 3.71 13.23 3.98
CA LYS A 109 2.41 13.27 4.63
C LYS A 109 2.53 13.96 5.99
N SER A 110 1.57 14.84 6.28
CA SER A 110 1.59 15.70 7.48
C SER A 110 1.74 14.92 8.79
N PHE A 111 1.22 13.68 8.85
CA PHE A 111 1.32 12.83 10.04
C PHE A 111 2.75 12.34 10.36
N LEU A 112 3.67 12.43 9.39
CA LEU A 112 5.09 12.09 9.56
C LEU A 112 5.98 13.31 9.77
N ARG A 113 5.44 14.53 9.58
CA ARG A 113 6.19 15.77 9.74
C ARG A 113 6.69 15.90 11.18
N LYS A 114 7.99 16.16 11.32
CA LYS A 114 8.68 16.51 12.57
C LYS A 114 9.11 17.97 12.52
N GLU A 115 9.59 18.48 13.65
CA GLU A 115 10.14 19.84 13.74
C GLU A 115 11.39 19.98 12.86
N ASP A 116 12.27 18.99 12.92
CA ASP A 116 13.46 18.89 12.08
C ASP A 116 13.20 18.15 10.75
N ALA A 117 13.88 18.61 9.69
CA ALA A 117 13.78 18.03 8.36
C ALA A 117 14.41 16.63 8.31
N GLY A 118 15.56 16.42 8.96
CA GLY A 118 16.21 15.12 9.06
C GLY A 118 15.35 14.11 9.81
N ALA A 119 14.76 14.50 10.93
CA ALA A 119 13.80 13.68 11.68
C ALA A 119 12.55 13.32 10.85
N THR A 120 12.09 14.23 9.98
CA THR A 120 10.99 13.95 9.05
C THR A 120 11.39 12.92 7.99
N GLU A 121 12.63 12.97 7.51
CA GLU A 121 13.17 11.99 6.56
C GLU A 121 13.30 10.61 7.20
N PHE A 122 13.79 10.50 8.43
CA PHE A 122 13.80 9.23 9.18
C PHE A 122 12.40 8.70 9.48
N ALA A 123 11.45 9.56 9.84
CA ALA A 123 10.06 9.15 9.99
C ALA A 123 9.45 8.63 8.68
N THR A 124 9.83 9.23 7.55
CA THR A 124 9.45 8.74 6.22
C THR A 124 10.10 7.39 5.91
N ALA A 125 11.39 7.22 6.19
CA ALA A 125 12.10 5.96 6.01
C ALA A 125 11.44 4.82 6.82
N ALA A 126 11.13 5.07 8.10
CA ALA A 126 10.44 4.10 8.95
C ALA A 126 9.07 3.71 8.37
N ALA A 127 8.29 4.68 7.88
CA ALA A 127 7.01 4.40 7.26
C ALA A 127 7.15 3.61 5.94
N VAL A 128 8.14 3.93 5.11
CA VAL A 128 8.44 3.20 3.87
C VAL A 128 8.80 1.75 4.17
N ALA A 129 9.72 1.51 5.12
CA ALA A 129 10.10 0.16 5.52
C ALA A 129 8.89 -0.63 6.05
N ALA A 130 8.09 -0.03 6.94
CA ALA A 130 6.88 -0.68 7.46
C ALA A 130 5.87 -1.02 6.37
N CYS A 131 5.69 -0.14 5.38
CA CYS A 131 4.82 -0.41 4.23
C CYS A 131 5.29 -1.65 3.44
N ILE A 132 6.59 -1.75 3.15
CA ILE A 132 7.18 -2.86 2.39
C ILE A 132 7.02 -4.17 3.15
N LEU A 133 7.39 -4.18 4.44
CA LEU A 133 7.27 -5.34 5.32
C LEU A 133 5.81 -5.81 5.46
N ASN A 134 4.85 -4.91 5.36
CA ASN A 134 3.42 -5.22 5.41
C ASN A 134 2.77 -5.44 4.02
N GLY A 135 3.57 -5.62 2.97
CA GLY A 135 3.09 -6.09 1.66
C GLY A 135 2.94 -5.04 0.57
N ALA A 136 3.43 -3.82 0.74
CA ALA A 136 3.48 -2.86 -0.37
C ALA A 136 4.36 -3.40 -1.51
N HIS A 137 3.90 -3.22 -2.76
CA HIS A 137 4.65 -3.58 -3.97
C HIS A 137 5.31 -2.36 -4.59
N ILE A 138 4.72 -1.17 -4.39
CA ILE A 138 5.23 0.10 -4.93
C ILE A 138 5.19 1.15 -3.82
N VAL A 139 6.30 1.84 -3.59
CA VAL A 139 6.34 2.99 -2.69
C VAL A 139 6.54 4.29 -3.47
N ARG A 140 5.67 5.28 -3.22
CA ARG A 140 5.79 6.61 -3.82
C ARG A 140 6.51 7.56 -2.88
N VAL A 141 7.69 8.02 -3.28
CA VAL A 141 8.57 8.88 -2.49
C VAL A 141 9.02 10.12 -3.26
N HIS A 142 9.36 11.20 -2.53
CA HIS A 142 9.90 12.42 -3.15
C HIS A 142 11.43 12.40 -3.26
N ASN A 143 12.12 11.80 -2.28
CA ASN A 143 13.58 11.67 -2.27
C ASN A 143 13.97 10.22 -2.58
N VAL A 144 14.10 9.90 -3.87
CA VAL A 144 14.45 8.54 -4.32
C VAL A 144 15.85 8.16 -3.84
N LYS A 145 16.80 9.10 -3.87
CA LYS A 145 18.20 8.84 -3.50
C LYS A 145 18.30 8.33 -2.06
N SER A 146 17.66 9.00 -1.11
CA SER A 146 17.68 8.57 0.30
C SER A 146 16.84 7.33 0.57
N MET A 147 15.70 7.17 -0.11
CA MET A 147 14.78 6.06 0.17
C MET A 147 15.20 4.75 -0.49
N LYS A 148 16.09 4.77 -1.49
CA LYS A 148 16.56 3.56 -2.18
C LYS A 148 17.14 2.53 -1.21
N SER A 149 18.07 2.93 -0.33
CA SER A 149 18.67 2.00 0.64
C SER A 149 17.67 1.47 1.66
N VAL A 150 16.64 2.26 2.00
CA VAL A 150 15.54 1.81 2.87
C VAL A 150 14.74 0.71 2.20
N VAL A 151 14.41 0.88 0.91
CA VAL A 151 13.67 -0.10 0.11
C VAL A 151 14.48 -1.39 0.00
N GLU A 152 15.74 -1.31 -0.43
CA GLU A 152 16.62 -2.48 -0.59
C GLU A 152 16.76 -3.27 0.72
N THR A 153 16.91 -2.58 1.85
CA THR A 153 17.02 -3.21 3.17
C THR A 153 15.70 -3.87 3.59
N ALA A 154 14.58 -3.17 3.43
CA ALA A 154 13.26 -3.70 3.82
C ALA A 154 12.84 -4.90 2.95
N ASP A 155 13.13 -4.85 1.64
CA ASP A 155 12.88 -5.97 0.72
C ASP A 155 13.71 -7.20 1.12
N ALA A 156 15.00 -7.03 1.44
CA ALA A 156 15.85 -8.13 1.89
C ALA A 156 15.32 -8.78 3.19
N ILE A 157 14.88 -7.96 4.16
CA ILE A 157 14.27 -8.45 5.40
C ILE A 157 12.99 -9.24 5.10
N ARG A 158 12.12 -8.70 4.25
CA ARG A 158 10.86 -9.37 3.89
C ARG A 158 11.11 -10.71 3.20
N GLN A 159 12.01 -10.75 2.22
CA GLN A 159 12.36 -11.99 1.51
C GLN A 159 12.88 -13.06 2.46
N ALA A 160 13.74 -12.69 3.42
CA ALA A 160 14.24 -13.62 4.43
C ALA A 160 13.14 -14.17 5.36
N SER A 161 12.06 -13.42 5.58
CA SER A 161 10.92 -13.88 6.38
C SER A 161 9.96 -14.82 5.63
N GLU A 162 10.00 -14.81 4.30
CA GLU A 162 9.16 -15.65 3.42
C GLU A 162 9.83 -17.00 3.11
N THR A 163 11.16 -17.09 3.22
CA THR A 163 11.89 -18.36 3.20
C THR A 163 11.60 -19.17 4.46
N GLU A 164 10.91 -20.30 4.31
CA GLU A 164 10.82 -21.30 5.39
C GLU A 164 12.23 -21.70 5.84
N PRO A 165 12.51 -21.80 7.15
CA PRO A 165 13.76 -22.39 7.60
C PRO A 165 13.80 -23.83 7.08
N GLU A 166 14.84 -24.16 6.32
CA GLU A 166 15.14 -25.53 5.91
C GLU A 166 15.04 -26.43 7.15
N GLN A 167 14.09 -27.36 7.16
CA GLN A 167 13.93 -28.29 8.27
C GLN A 167 15.23 -29.06 8.41
N ALA A 168 16.05 -28.69 9.40
CA ALA A 168 17.25 -29.44 9.71
C ALA A 168 16.86 -30.91 9.88
N PRO A 169 17.51 -31.85 9.18
CA PRO A 169 17.12 -33.24 9.25
C PRO A 169 17.20 -33.66 10.70
N VAL A 170 16.03 -34.03 11.27
CA VAL A 170 15.95 -34.68 12.57
C VAL A 170 16.77 -35.95 12.43
N GLN A 171 18.01 -35.91 12.92
CA GLN A 171 18.80 -37.12 13.08
C GLN A 171 18.05 -37.97 14.11
N ALA A 172 17.23 -38.88 13.60
CA ALA A 172 16.68 -39.98 14.36
C ALA A 172 17.88 -40.75 14.94
N ARG A 173 18.18 -40.48 16.22
CA ARG A 173 19.05 -41.33 17.02
C ARG A 173 18.33 -42.65 17.21
N TRP A 174 18.53 -43.55 16.26
CA TRP A 174 18.26 -44.97 16.45
C TRP A 174 19.24 -45.52 17.48
N HIS A 175 18.67 -46.29 18.40
CA HIS A 175 19.31 -47.02 19.48
C HIS A 175 20.60 -47.76 19.09
N ARG A 176 21.57 -47.78 20.01
CA ARG A 176 22.35 -48.99 20.28
C ARG A 176 22.18 -49.32 21.76
N GLY A 177 21.64 -50.49 22.03
CA GLY A 177 21.52 -51.01 23.38
C GLY A 177 22.87 -51.29 24.02
N GLN A 178 22.86 -51.33 25.35
CA GLN A 178 23.17 -52.52 26.15
C GLN A 178 22.26 -52.52 27.37
#